data_AF-A0A1I3B244-F1
#
_entry.id   AF-A0A1I3B244-F1
#
_cell.length_a   1.000
_cell.length_b   1.000
_cell.length_c   1.000
_cell.angle_alpha   90.00
_cell.angle_beta   90.00
_cell.angle_gamma   90.00
#
_symmetry.space_group_name_H-M   'P 1'
#
loop_
_entity.id
_entity.type
_entity.pdbx_description
1 polymer ?
#
loop_
_entity_poly.entity_id
_entity_poly.type
_entity_poly.pdbx_seq_one_letter_code
_entity_poly.pdbx_strand_id
1 'polypeptide(L)'
;MLRSFLLAVWLMAPIAGYFCLQYAAPELIKSNEAAAAFSQASLLTQQEDWESAVAVLLETKALVPEKDVGTQNQLKLEIAKLYLRQGMLDQARDELVILGDKLATSTSEQAPDQFRREYQRVMANTDFYTAWQLRVQGEVRDTWEPVLDGARQSFRQLAETANTTAERTSRAEDNESAIRLAFLDDEDLIGTPFPKKCECKSKCKKPGKAKGKKPKKQGEPQDDASQGEEDLDTTGT
;
A
#
# COMPACT_ATOMS: atom_id res chain seq x y z
N MET A 1 -48.85 -38.27 -27.13
CA MET A 1 -47.40 -38.16 -26.82
C MET A 1 -47.04 -36.83 -26.15
N LEU A 2 -47.50 -35.67 -26.64
CA LEU A 2 -47.19 -34.36 -26.05
C LEU A 2 -47.67 -34.16 -24.59
N ARG A 3 -48.85 -34.70 -24.25
CA ARG A 3 -49.42 -34.64 -22.88
C ARG A 3 -48.61 -35.42 -21.83
N SER A 4 -48.07 -36.60 -22.19
CA SER A 4 -47.23 -37.38 -21.29
C SER A 4 -45.87 -36.72 -21.05
N PHE A 5 -45.31 -36.04 -22.06
CA PHE A 5 -44.08 -35.25 -21.90
C PHE A 5 -44.28 -34.05 -20.97
N LEU A 6 -45.40 -33.33 -21.10
CA LEU A 6 -45.75 -32.21 -20.21
C LEU A 6 -45.91 -32.64 -18.75
N LEU A 7 -46.53 -33.80 -18.50
CA LEU A 7 -46.67 -34.35 -17.15
C LEU A 7 -45.32 -34.80 -16.56
N ALA A 8 -44.45 -35.39 -17.37
CA ALA A 8 -43.12 -35.81 -16.92
C ALA A 8 -42.23 -34.61 -16.54
N VAL A 9 -42.24 -33.54 -17.35
CA VAL A 9 -41.49 -32.30 -17.03
C VAL A 9 -42.06 -31.61 -15.80
N TRP A 10 -43.38 -31.61 -15.61
CA TRP A 10 -44.03 -31.02 -14.43
C TRP A 10 -43.68 -31.77 -13.14
N LEU A 11 -43.56 -33.11 -13.20
CA LEU A 11 -43.13 -33.94 -12.06
C LEU A 11 -41.63 -33.80 -11.75
N MET A 12 -40.79 -33.50 -12.76
CA MET A 12 -39.35 -33.31 -12.57
C MET A 12 -38.99 -31.90 -12.08
N ALA A 13 -39.84 -30.90 -12.32
CA ALA A 13 -39.62 -29.52 -11.87
C ALA A 13 -39.43 -29.37 -10.34
N PRO A 14 -40.26 -29.95 -9.45
CA PRO A 14 -40.04 -29.84 -8.00
C PRO A 14 -38.78 -30.56 -7.52
N ILE A 15 -38.40 -31.66 -8.19
CA ILE A 15 -37.19 -32.41 -7.89
C ILE A 15 -35.96 -31.56 -8.26
N ALA A 16 -35.94 -31.01 -9.48
CA ALA A 16 -34.89 -30.09 -9.91
C ALA A 16 -34.80 -28.85 -9.02
N GLY A 17 -35.95 -28.29 -8.59
CA GLY A 17 -35.99 -27.17 -7.64
C GLY A 17 -35.39 -27.53 -6.29
N TYR A 18 -35.68 -28.71 -5.74
CA TYR A 18 -35.08 -29.18 -4.49
C TYR A 18 -33.56 -29.36 -4.60
N PHE A 19 -33.08 -29.93 -5.72
CA PHE A 19 -31.65 -30.03 -5.98
C PHE A 19 -31.00 -28.65 -6.15
N CYS A 20 -31.62 -27.71 -6.87
CA CYS A 20 -31.10 -26.34 -6.95
C CYS A 20 -31.03 -25.65 -5.58
N LEU A 21 -32.04 -25.83 -4.72
CA LEU A 21 -32.03 -25.24 -3.38
C LEU A 21 -30.95 -25.86 -2.48
N GLN A 22 -30.70 -27.16 -2.56
CA GLN A 22 -29.67 -27.78 -1.71
C GLN A 22 -28.23 -27.51 -2.18
N TYR A 23 -28.01 -27.40 -3.49
CA TYR A 23 -26.66 -27.30 -4.04
C TYR A 23 -26.27 -25.89 -4.49
N ALA A 24 -27.19 -25.12 -5.08
CA ALA A 24 -26.89 -23.79 -5.60
C ALA A 24 -27.21 -22.65 -4.61
N ALA A 25 -28.23 -22.79 -3.77
CA ALA A 25 -28.57 -21.76 -2.78
C ALA A 25 -27.44 -21.44 -1.77
N PRO A 26 -26.71 -22.41 -1.19
CA PRO A 26 -25.66 -22.07 -0.22
C PRO A 26 -24.51 -21.28 -0.84
N GLU A 27 -24.20 -21.48 -2.12
CA GLU A 27 -23.18 -20.71 -2.83
C GLU A 27 -23.64 -19.27 -3.08
N LEU A 28 -24.90 -19.08 -3.48
CA LEU A 28 -25.51 -17.76 -3.67
C LEU A 28 -25.67 -16.96 -2.37
N ILE A 29 -25.92 -17.63 -1.25
CA ILE A 29 -26.02 -16.97 0.07
C ILE A 29 -24.65 -16.43 0.49
N LYS A 30 -23.58 -17.22 0.29
CA LYS A 30 -22.21 -16.85 0.67
C LYS A 30 -21.63 -15.72 -0.19
N SER A 31 -21.94 -15.70 -1.49
CA SER A 31 -21.53 -14.59 -2.35
C SER A 31 -22.25 -13.29 -1.99
N ASN A 32 -23.52 -13.35 -1.62
CA ASN A 32 -24.26 -12.19 -1.09
C ASN A 32 -23.70 -11.72 0.25
N GLU A 33 -23.31 -12.63 1.13
CA GLU A 33 -22.67 -12.30 2.41
C GLU A 33 -21.31 -11.62 2.20
N ALA A 34 -20.47 -12.12 1.30
CA ALA A 34 -19.21 -11.48 0.93
C ALA A 34 -19.44 -10.08 0.34
N ALA A 35 -20.43 -9.91 -0.54
CA ALA A 35 -20.81 -8.60 -1.09
C ALA A 35 -21.29 -7.63 0.01
N ALA A 36 -22.09 -8.12 0.96
CA ALA A 36 -22.53 -7.34 2.11
C ALA A 36 -21.33 -6.90 2.97
N ALA A 37 -20.38 -7.82 3.24
CA ALA A 37 -19.17 -7.53 3.99
C ALA A 37 -18.29 -6.47 3.31
N PHE A 38 -18.09 -6.54 1.99
CA PHE A 38 -17.37 -5.50 1.25
C PHE A 38 -18.07 -4.14 1.34
N SER A 39 -19.40 -4.11 1.26
CA SER A 39 -20.17 -2.88 1.39
C SER A 39 -20.04 -2.27 2.79
N GLN A 40 -20.08 -3.12 3.83
CA GLN A 40 -19.92 -2.72 5.22
C GLN A 40 -18.49 -2.23 5.50
N ALA A 41 -17.48 -2.95 5.04
CA ALA A 41 -16.07 -2.55 5.16
C ALA A 41 -15.82 -1.20 4.44
N SER A 42 -16.45 -0.96 3.30
CA SER A 42 -16.39 0.34 2.59
C SER A 42 -17.02 1.47 3.39
N LEU A 43 -18.15 1.23 4.07
CA LEU A 43 -18.77 2.22 4.95
C LEU A 43 -17.90 2.53 6.17
N LEU A 44 -17.32 1.50 6.80
CA LEU A 44 -16.40 1.65 7.94
C LEU A 44 -15.12 2.40 7.53
N THR A 45 -14.60 2.10 6.34
CA THR A 45 -13.48 2.83 5.71
C THR A 45 -13.79 4.31 5.53
N GLN A 46 -15.01 4.67 5.10
CA GLN A 46 -15.43 6.07 4.99
C GLN A 46 -15.55 6.77 6.35
N GLN A 47 -15.80 6.00 7.41
CA GLN A 47 -15.84 6.48 8.79
C GLN A 47 -14.44 6.47 9.45
N GLU A 48 -13.39 6.13 8.71
CA GLU A 48 -12.02 5.96 9.19
C GLU A 48 -11.87 4.89 10.28
N ASP A 49 -12.86 3.99 10.41
CA ASP A 49 -12.83 2.84 11.31
C ASP A 49 -12.21 1.63 10.61
N TRP A 50 -10.90 1.69 10.46
CA TRP A 50 -10.09 0.68 9.77
C TRP A 50 -10.08 -0.67 10.50
N GLU A 51 -10.14 -0.65 11.83
CA GLU A 51 -10.04 -1.85 12.66
C GLU A 51 -11.31 -2.70 12.53
N SER A 52 -12.47 -2.07 12.64
CA SER A 52 -13.75 -2.73 12.40
C SER A 52 -13.88 -3.21 10.95
N ALA A 53 -13.39 -2.43 9.98
CA ALA A 53 -13.40 -2.83 8.57
C ALA A 53 -12.59 -4.12 8.33
N VAL A 54 -11.40 -4.22 8.92
CA VAL A 54 -10.57 -5.44 8.86
C VAL A 54 -11.27 -6.60 9.56
N ALA A 55 -11.85 -6.39 10.74
CA ALA A 55 -12.53 -7.44 11.50
C ALA A 55 -13.67 -8.09 10.69
N VAL A 56 -14.52 -7.28 10.06
CA VAL A 56 -15.62 -7.75 9.19
C VAL A 56 -15.10 -8.60 8.04
N LEU A 57 -14.03 -8.15 7.36
CA LEU A 57 -13.46 -8.90 6.24
C LEU A 57 -12.76 -10.19 6.68
N LEU A 58 -12.12 -10.21 7.85
CA LEU A 58 -11.49 -11.42 8.40
C LEU A 58 -12.53 -12.47 8.79
N GLU A 59 -13.62 -12.06 9.43
CA GLU A 59 -14.74 -12.96 9.76
C GLU A 59 -15.34 -13.55 8.48
N THR A 60 -15.56 -12.71 7.47
CA THR A 60 -16.06 -13.14 6.16
C THR A 60 -15.10 -14.12 5.48
N LYS A 61 -13.79 -13.85 5.50
CA LYS A 61 -12.75 -14.73 4.94
C LYS A 61 -12.77 -16.13 5.57
N ALA A 62 -13.10 -16.24 6.86
CA ALA A 62 -13.21 -17.52 7.56
C ALA A 62 -14.49 -18.31 7.17
N LEU A 63 -15.56 -17.61 6.79
CA LEU A 63 -16.84 -18.23 6.38
C LEU A 63 -16.88 -18.63 4.90
N VAL A 64 -16.17 -17.90 4.04
CA VAL A 64 -16.09 -18.18 2.60
C VAL A 64 -15.28 -19.47 2.36
N PRO A 65 -15.82 -20.47 1.62
CA PRO A 65 -15.10 -21.70 1.31
C PRO A 65 -13.81 -21.44 0.53
N GLU A 66 -12.76 -22.22 0.81
CA GLU A 66 -11.49 -22.11 0.07
C GLU A 66 -11.61 -22.41 -1.44
N LYS A 67 -12.66 -23.14 -1.84
CA LYS A 67 -12.97 -23.44 -3.24
C LYS A 67 -13.29 -22.18 -4.05
N ASP A 68 -13.84 -21.14 -3.42
CA ASP A 68 -14.11 -19.85 -4.07
C ASP A 68 -12.83 -19.00 -4.07
N VAL A 69 -11.90 -19.37 -4.95
CA VAL A 69 -10.57 -18.75 -5.06
C VAL A 69 -10.68 -17.26 -5.41
N GLY A 70 -11.66 -16.88 -6.23
CA GLY A 70 -11.86 -15.48 -6.66
C GLY A 70 -12.22 -14.57 -5.49
N THR A 71 -13.27 -14.93 -4.73
CA THR A 71 -13.70 -14.16 -3.57
C THR A 71 -12.65 -14.17 -2.46
N GLN A 72 -12.00 -15.30 -2.22
CA GLN A 72 -10.89 -15.41 -1.26
C GLN A 72 -9.73 -14.47 -1.61
N ASN A 73 -9.35 -14.40 -2.88
CA ASN A 73 -8.29 -13.52 -3.34
C ASN A 73 -8.67 -12.04 -3.17
N GLN A 74 -9.92 -11.68 -3.47
CA GLN A 74 -10.43 -10.32 -3.26
C GLN A 74 -10.41 -9.92 -1.78
N LEU A 75 -10.89 -10.80 -0.88
CA LEU A 75 -10.87 -10.54 0.55
C LEU A 75 -9.45 -10.27 1.06
N LYS A 76 -8.47 -11.10 0.64
CA LYS A 76 -7.06 -10.90 1.01
C LYS A 76 -6.51 -9.56 0.53
N LEU A 77 -6.81 -9.19 -0.71
CA LEU A 77 -6.35 -7.93 -1.28
C LEU A 77 -6.95 -6.71 -0.55
N GLU A 78 -8.24 -6.75 -0.23
CA GLU A 78 -8.88 -5.65 0.52
C GLU A 78 -8.36 -5.56 1.96
N ILE A 79 -8.17 -6.69 2.65
CA ILE A 79 -7.55 -6.72 3.98
C ILE A 79 -6.14 -6.10 3.93
N ALA A 80 -5.31 -6.47 2.94
CA ALA A 80 -3.96 -5.92 2.79
C ALA A 80 -3.97 -4.39 2.55
N LYS A 81 -4.95 -3.87 1.78
CA LYS A 81 -5.12 -2.43 1.60
C LYS A 81 -5.45 -1.73 2.92
N LEU A 82 -6.31 -2.32 3.75
CA LEU A 82 -6.65 -1.76 5.05
C LEU A 82 -5.45 -1.79 6.01
N TYR A 83 -4.67 -2.86 6.04
CA TYR A 83 -3.42 -2.91 6.81
C TYR A 83 -2.41 -1.86 6.35
N LEU A 84 -2.26 -1.69 5.04
CA LEU A 84 -1.43 -0.65 4.47
C LEU A 84 -1.88 0.75 4.93
N ARG A 85 -3.19 1.02 4.96
CA ARG A 85 -3.72 2.31 5.45
C ARG A 85 -3.39 2.55 6.93
N GLN A 86 -3.45 1.51 7.75
CA GLN A 86 -3.14 1.55 9.19
C GLN A 86 -1.63 1.63 9.50
N GLY A 87 -0.77 1.41 8.50
CA GLY A 87 0.69 1.32 8.67
C GLY A 87 1.15 -0.02 9.25
N MET A 88 0.32 -1.06 9.13
CA MET A 88 0.65 -2.43 9.51
C MET A 88 1.33 -3.12 8.33
N LEU A 89 2.54 -2.68 8.00
CA LEU A 89 3.24 -3.04 6.77
C LEU A 89 3.59 -4.54 6.69
N ASP A 90 4.06 -5.12 7.79
CA ASP A 90 4.34 -6.56 7.89
C ASP A 90 3.04 -7.37 7.66
N GLN A 91 1.97 -6.93 8.34
CA GLN A 91 0.56 -7.29 8.14
C GLN A 91 0.17 -7.45 6.67
N ALA A 92 0.30 -6.33 5.96
CA ALA A 92 -0.06 -6.21 4.56
C ALA A 92 0.83 -7.09 3.67
N ARG A 93 2.14 -7.10 3.92
CA ARG A 93 3.11 -7.81 3.09
C ARG A 93 2.92 -9.32 3.17
N ASP A 94 2.70 -9.88 4.35
CA ASP A 94 2.47 -11.32 4.53
C ASP A 94 1.22 -11.79 3.75
N GLU A 95 0.11 -11.07 3.84
CA GLU A 95 -1.11 -11.39 3.08
C GLU A 95 -0.88 -11.28 1.56
N LEU A 96 -0.09 -10.29 1.12
CA LEU A 96 0.22 -10.10 -0.30
C LEU A 96 1.19 -11.14 -0.85
N VAL A 97 2.21 -11.56 -0.10
CA VAL A 97 3.12 -12.65 -0.52
C VAL A 97 2.33 -13.93 -0.73
N ILE A 98 1.47 -14.30 0.23
CA ILE A 98 0.60 -15.47 0.13
C ILE A 98 -0.35 -15.34 -1.08
N LEU A 99 -0.87 -14.14 -1.34
CA LEU A 99 -1.72 -13.88 -2.51
C LEU A 99 -0.92 -14.00 -3.82
N GLY A 100 0.32 -13.51 -3.86
CA GLY A 100 1.22 -13.60 -5.00
C GLY A 100 1.49 -15.04 -5.44
N ASP A 101 1.78 -15.92 -4.49
CA ASP A 101 2.01 -17.35 -4.74
C ASP A 101 0.78 -18.00 -5.38
N LYS A 102 -0.42 -17.68 -4.88
CA LYS A 102 -1.69 -18.16 -5.45
C LYS A 102 -1.92 -17.59 -6.85
N LEU A 103 -1.61 -16.32 -7.08
CA LEU A 103 -1.78 -15.67 -8.38
C LEU A 103 -0.85 -16.25 -9.45
N ALA A 104 0.34 -16.73 -9.08
CA ALA A 104 1.26 -17.37 -10.01
C ALA A 104 0.68 -18.64 -10.65
N THR A 105 -0.16 -19.38 -9.92
CA THR A 105 -0.81 -20.61 -10.40
C THR A 105 -2.28 -20.42 -10.81
N SER A 106 -2.83 -19.22 -10.63
CA SER A 106 -4.24 -18.92 -10.93
C SER A 106 -4.48 -18.75 -12.43
N THR A 107 -5.63 -19.20 -12.92
CA THR A 107 -6.09 -18.94 -14.30
C THR A 107 -6.46 -17.46 -14.50
N SER A 108 -6.65 -17.04 -15.76
CA SER A 108 -7.14 -15.69 -16.09
C SER A 108 -8.56 -15.43 -15.59
N GLU A 109 -9.40 -16.46 -15.48
CA GLU A 109 -10.75 -16.37 -14.92
C GLU A 109 -10.72 -16.13 -13.40
N GLN A 110 -9.81 -16.80 -12.69
CA GLN A 110 -9.65 -16.65 -11.23
C GLN A 110 -8.99 -15.33 -10.83
N ALA A 111 -8.17 -14.76 -11.72
CA ALA A 111 -7.49 -13.50 -11.50
C ALA A 111 -7.37 -12.72 -12.82
N PRO A 112 -8.39 -11.89 -13.13
CA PRO A 112 -8.37 -11.02 -14.29
C PRO A 112 -7.18 -10.05 -14.25
N ASP A 113 -6.76 -9.56 -15.40
CA ASP A 113 -5.59 -8.66 -15.49
C ASP A 113 -5.75 -7.39 -14.65
N GLN A 114 -6.97 -6.87 -14.53
CA GLN A 114 -7.26 -5.74 -13.66
C GLN A 114 -6.97 -6.06 -12.18
N PHE A 115 -7.34 -7.26 -11.72
CA PHE A 115 -7.05 -7.71 -10.37
C PHE A 115 -5.55 -7.88 -10.15
N ARG A 116 -4.83 -8.45 -11.12
CA ARG A 116 -3.37 -8.62 -11.05
C ARG A 116 -2.63 -7.28 -10.99
N ARG A 117 -3.07 -6.29 -11.79
CA ARG A 117 -2.54 -4.92 -11.73
C ARG A 117 -2.83 -4.25 -10.39
N GLU A 118 -4.03 -4.45 -9.84
CA GLU A 118 -4.38 -3.94 -8.51
C GLU A 118 -3.50 -4.55 -7.43
N TYR A 119 -3.33 -5.86 -7.43
CA TYR A 119 -2.41 -6.56 -6.54
C TYR A 119 -0.99 -6.01 -6.65
N GLN A 120 -0.43 -5.91 -7.86
CA GLN A 120 0.91 -5.34 -8.11
C GLN A 120 1.02 -3.93 -7.56
N ARG A 121 -0.03 -3.10 -7.71
CA ARG A 121 -0.06 -1.75 -7.16
C ARG A 121 0.02 -1.76 -5.64
N VAL A 122 -0.77 -2.59 -4.97
CA VAL A 122 -0.79 -2.67 -3.50
C VAL A 122 0.54 -3.22 -2.97
N MET A 123 1.10 -4.24 -3.61
CA MET A 123 2.43 -4.78 -3.27
C MET A 123 3.52 -3.72 -3.42
N ALA A 124 3.57 -3.03 -4.57
CA ALA A 124 4.57 -1.99 -4.81
C ALA A 124 4.50 -0.84 -3.78
N ASN A 125 3.29 -0.42 -3.40
CA ASN A 125 3.12 0.56 -2.32
C ASN A 125 3.61 -0.01 -0.98
N THR A 126 3.25 -1.26 -0.66
CA THR A 126 3.66 -1.91 0.60
C THR A 126 5.18 -2.02 0.71
N ASP A 127 5.86 -2.48 -0.33
CA ASP A 127 7.32 -2.55 -0.38
C ASP A 127 7.96 -1.15 -0.30
N PHE A 128 7.39 -0.15 -0.97
CA PHE A 128 7.87 1.24 -0.88
C PHE A 128 7.81 1.77 0.56
N TYR A 129 6.69 1.62 1.26
CA TYR A 129 6.57 2.05 2.65
C TYR A 129 7.42 1.21 3.60
N THR A 130 7.60 -0.08 3.29
CA THR A 130 8.47 -0.97 4.08
C THR A 130 9.91 -0.50 3.99
N ALA A 131 10.41 -0.23 2.77
CA ALA A 131 11.75 0.32 2.57
C ALA A 131 11.91 1.69 3.25
N TRP A 132 10.90 2.57 3.15
CA TRP A 132 10.91 3.85 3.88
C TRP A 132 11.06 3.63 5.38
N GLN A 133 10.26 2.74 5.97
CA GLN A 133 10.29 2.46 7.40
C GLN A 133 11.65 1.90 7.84
N LEU A 134 12.21 0.96 7.08
CA LEU A 134 13.55 0.40 7.34
C LEU A 134 14.62 1.50 7.34
N ARG A 135 14.57 2.43 6.37
CA ARG A 135 15.49 3.57 6.33
C ARG A 135 15.33 4.50 7.53
N VAL A 136 14.10 4.81 7.94
CA VAL A 136 13.83 5.63 9.13
C VAL A 136 14.33 4.94 10.41
N GLN A 137 14.35 3.60 10.44
CA GLN A 137 14.92 2.82 11.53
C GLN A 137 16.45 2.77 11.52
N GLY A 138 17.11 3.25 10.45
CA GLY A 138 18.56 3.23 10.29
C GLY A 138 19.10 1.86 9.85
N GLU A 139 18.26 1.03 9.23
CA GLU A 139 18.69 -0.27 8.70
C GLU A 139 19.70 -0.10 7.56
N VAL A 140 20.61 -1.08 7.43
CA VAL A 140 21.66 -1.05 6.41
C VAL A 140 21.07 -1.15 4.99
N ARG A 141 21.78 -0.57 4.02
CA ARG A 141 21.36 -0.52 2.60
C ARG A 141 20.97 -1.88 2.04
N ASP A 142 21.75 -2.92 2.31
CA ASP A 142 21.50 -4.28 1.84
C ASP A 142 20.14 -4.86 2.30
N THR A 143 19.52 -4.29 3.34
CA THR A 143 18.22 -4.72 3.86
C THR A 143 17.06 -4.02 3.15
N TRP A 144 17.13 -2.70 2.97
CA TRP A 144 16.01 -1.92 2.42
C TRP A 144 16.07 -1.76 0.89
N GLU A 145 17.27 -1.76 0.29
CA GLU A 145 17.45 -1.54 -1.15
C GLU A 145 16.76 -2.60 -2.01
N PRO A 146 16.87 -3.92 -1.72
CA PRO A 146 16.17 -4.94 -2.50
C PRO A 146 14.65 -4.80 -2.44
N VAL A 147 14.11 -4.38 -1.29
CA VAL A 147 12.67 -4.14 -1.11
C VAL A 147 12.24 -2.95 -1.95
N LEU A 148 12.99 -1.85 -1.92
CA LEU A 148 12.71 -0.66 -2.72
C LEU A 148 12.82 -0.92 -4.22
N ASP A 149 13.80 -1.72 -4.64
CA ASP A 149 13.95 -2.11 -6.04
C ASP A 149 12.77 -2.94 -6.54
N GLY A 150 12.21 -3.83 -5.71
CA GLY A 150 10.96 -4.54 -6.00
C GLY A 150 9.78 -3.60 -6.26
N ALA A 151 9.63 -2.56 -5.42
CA ALA A 151 8.64 -1.51 -5.63
C ALA A 151 8.88 -0.74 -6.94
N ARG A 152 10.14 -0.35 -7.22
CA ARG A 152 10.52 0.38 -8.44
C ARG A 152 10.18 -0.41 -9.70
N GLN A 153 10.57 -1.68 -9.75
CA GLN A 153 10.29 -2.57 -10.89
C GLN A 153 8.79 -2.69 -11.13
N SER A 154 8.02 -2.86 -10.06
CA SER A 154 6.56 -2.96 -10.14
C SER A 154 5.90 -1.67 -10.62
N PHE A 155 6.31 -0.50 -10.11
CA PHE A 155 5.80 0.79 -10.59
C PHE A 155 6.12 1.04 -12.06
N ARG A 156 7.32 0.67 -12.52
CA ARG A 156 7.70 0.76 -13.92
C ARG A 156 6.79 -0.11 -14.79
N GLN A 157 6.62 -1.38 -14.42
CA GLN A 157 5.74 -2.29 -15.15
C GLN A 157 4.29 -1.76 -15.20
N LEU A 158 3.78 -1.21 -14.09
CA LEU A 158 2.45 -0.62 -14.02
C LEU A 158 2.31 0.64 -14.90
N ALA A 159 3.37 1.43 -15.05
CA ALA A 159 3.37 2.58 -15.95
C ALA A 159 3.39 2.16 -17.42
N GLU A 160 4.20 1.16 -17.76
CA GLU A 160 4.30 0.60 -19.13
C GLU A 160 2.99 -0.07 -19.57
N THR A 161 2.30 -0.72 -18.64
CA THR A 161 1.03 -1.45 -18.90
C THR A 161 -0.22 -0.62 -18.62
N ALA A 162 -0.09 0.67 -18.33
CA ALA A 162 -1.21 1.57 -18.05
C ALA A 162 -2.11 1.75 -19.28
N ASN A 163 -3.43 1.66 -19.07
CA ASN A 163 -4.43 1.79 -20.13
C ASN A 163 -4.74 3.26 -20.45
N THR A 164 -4.49 4.16 -19.51
CA THR A 164 -4.75 5.59 -19.65
C THR A 164 -3.48 6.41 -19.45
N THR A 165 -3.42 7.59 -20.07
CA THR A 165 -2.32 8.53 -19.85
C THR A 165 -2.24 8.98 -18.39
N ALA A 166 -3.38 9.17 -17.73
CA ALA A 166 -3.42 9.55 -16.31
C ALA A 166 -2.81 8.48 -15.40
N GLU A 167 -3.15 7.20 -15.62
CA GLU A 167 -2.53 6.09 -14.89
C GLU A 167 -1.03 6.01 -15.16
N ARG A 168 -0.61 6.16 -16.42
CA ARG A 168 0.81 6.13 -16.80
C ARG A 168 1.60 7.21 -16.05
N THR A 169 1.11 8.44 -16.05
CA THR A 169 1.74 9.57 -15.33
C THR A 169 1.79 9.31 -13.83
N SER A 170 0.67 8.89 -13.22
CA SER A 170 0.64 8.57 -11.78
C SER A 170 1.64 7.47 -11.40
N ARG A 171 1.76 6.42 -12.21
CA ARG A 171 2.70 5.31 -11.93
C ARG A 171 4.16 5.70 -12.20
N ALA A 172 4.40 6.57 -13.18
CA ALA A 172 5.72 7.16 -13.38
C ALA A 172 6.13 8.03 -12.18
N GLU A 173 5.24 8.83 -11.63
CA GLU A 173 5.48 9.61 -10.40
C GLU A 173 5.76 8.71 -9.18
N ASP A 174 5.00 7.61 -9.03
CA ASP A 174 5.26 6.61 -7.99
C ASP A 174 6.67 5.98 -8.16
N ASN A 175 7.08 5.70 -9.41
CA ASN A 175 8.43 5.19 -9.72
C ASN A 175 9.54 6.21 -9.39
N GLU A 176 9.36 7.47 -9.79
CA GLU A 176 10.29 8.55 -9.46
C GLU A 176 10.38 8.77 -7.96
N SER A 177 9.28 8.57 -7.22
CA SER A 177 9.28 8.64 -5.77
C SER A 177 10.13 7.52 -5.15
N ALA A 178 10.09 6.30 -5.71
CA ALA A 178 10.97 5.21 -5.29
C ALA A 178 12.44 5.50 -5.61
N ILE A 179 12.74 6.10 -6.78
CA ILE A 179 14.09 6.54 -7.13
C ILE A 179 14.58 7.61 -6.15
N ARG A 180 13.78 8.64 -5.90
CA ARG A 180 14.10 9.70 -4.92
C ARG A 180 14.36 9.12 -3.53
N LEU A 181 13.55 8.15 -3.10
CA LEU A 181 13.76 7.49 -1.81
C LEU A 181 15.10 6.76 -1.76
N ALA A 182 15.64 6.23 -2.85
CA ALA A 182 16.96 5.58 -2.86
C ALA A 182 18.10 6.60 -2.67
N PHE A 183 17.95 7.80 -3.23
CA PHE A 183 18.98 8.85 -3.22
C PHE A 183 18.85 9.88 -2.10
N LEU A 184 17.75 9.87 -1.33
CA LEU A 184 17.56 10.78 -0.22
C LEU A 184 18.57 10.49 0.90
N ASP A 185 19.13 11.52 1.52
CA ASP A 185 19.95 11.36 2.71
C ASP A 185 19.09 11.06 3.95
N ASP A 186 19.65 10.34 4.92
CA ASP A 186 18.89 9.87 6.08
C ASP A 186 18.40 11.04 6.97
N GLU A 187 19.14 12.15 7.03
CA GLU A 187 18.74 13.37 7.74
C GLU A 187 17.52 14.04 7.09
N ASP A 188 17.48 14.08 5.76
CA ASP A 188 16.37 14.64 4.98
C ASP A 188 15.13 13.73 5.06
N LEU A 189 15.32 12.42 5.16
CA LEU A 189 14.22 11.44 5.28
C LEU A 189 13.41 11.65 6.57
N ILE A 190 14.06 11.97 7.69
CA ILE A 190 13.39 12.23 8.98
C ILE A 190 12.57 13.53 8.92
N GLY A 191 13.01 14.50 8.12
CA GLY A 191 12.31 15.77 7.89
C GLY A 191 11.14 15.69 6.91
N THR A 192 11.07 14.62 6.11
CA THR A 192 10.06 14.47 5.07
C THR A 192 8.75 13.95 5.69
N PRO A 193 7.61 14.65 5.51
CA PRO A 193 6.33 14.16 6.00
C PRO A 193 6.01 12.81 5.34
N PHE A 194 5.55 11.87 6.15
CA PHE A 194 5.16 10.55 5.65
C PHE A 194 4.13 10.70 4.52
N PRO A 195 4.26 9.98 3.40
CA PRO A 195 3.35 10.14 2.28
C PRO A 195 1.91 9.89 2.71
N LYS A 196 1.01 10.83 2.44
CA LYS A 196 -0.36 10.92 3.01
C LYS A 196 -1.25 9.69 2.81
N LYS A 197 -0.84 8.68 2.03
CA LYS A 197 -1.68 7.51 1.73
C LYS A 197 -1.64 6.44 2.85
N CYS A 198 -0.83 6.62 3.89
CA CYS A 198 -0.78 5.70 5.02
C CYS A 198 -0.64 6.50 6.31
N GLU A 199 -1.56 6.27 7.26
CA GLU A 199 -1.56 6.90 8.57
C GLU A 199 -0.97 5.91 9.56
N CYS A 200 0.36 5.77 9.55
CA CYS A 200 1.04 4.85 10.46
C CYS A 200 0.76 5.21 11.92
N LYS A 201 -0.01 4.36 12.61
CA LYS A 201 -0.18 4.42 14.07
C LYS A 201 1.03 3.82 14.83
N SER A 202 1.91 3.09 14.14
CA SER A 202 3.10 2.46 14.70
C SER A 202 4.29 3.45 14.81
N LYS A 203 4.49 3.98 16.02
CA LYS A 203 5.77 4.45 16.58
C LYS A 203 6.70 5.34 15.71
N CYS A 204 6.18 6.17 14.81
CA CYS A 204 6.91 7.34 14.34
C CYS A 204 6.94 8.41 15.46
N LYS A 205 7.73 8.14 16.52
CA LYS A 205 8.05 9.13 17.56
C LYS A 205 8.88 10.22 16.90
N LYS A 206 8.25 11.34 16.56
CA LYS A 206 8.96 12.58 16.23
C LYS A 206 9.97 12.85 17.35
N PRO A 207 11.29 12.98 17.09
CA PRO A 207 12.16 13.56 18.09
C PRO A 207 11.68 15.00 18.32
N GLY A 208 11.20 15.25 19.53
CA GLY A 208 10.68 16.56 19.92
C GLY A 208 11.75 17.62 19.69
N LYS A 209 11.34 18.76 19.11
CA LYS A 209 12.16 19.96 18.98
C LYS A 209 12.71 20.36 20.36
N ALA A 210 13.96 20.00 20.64
CA ALA A 210 14.72 20.64 21.69
C ALA A 210 15.04 22.06 21.22
N LYS A 211 14.43 23.06 21.86
CA LYS A 211 14.74 24.48 21.67
C LYS A 211 16.19 24.75 22.13
N GLY A 212 17.14 24.67 21.21
CA GLY A 212 18.50 25.17 21.38
C GLY A 212 18.54 26.70 21.22
N LYS A 213 19.07 27.38 22.24
CA LYS A 213 19.10 28.84 22.42
C LYS A 213 19.84 29.58 21.29
N LYS A 214 19.28 30.73 20.88
CA LYS A 214 19.94 31.72 20.00
C LYS A 214 21.25 32.22 20.64
N PRO A 215 22.38 32.29 19.91
CA PRO A 215 23.52 33.10 20.32
C PRO A 215 23.19 34.58 20.13
N LYS A 216 23.59 35.38 21.12
CA LYS A 216 23.32 36.81 21.28
C LYS A 216 24.30 37.59 20.40
N LYS A 217 23.78 38.49 19.55
CA LYS A 217 24.55 39.52 18.83
C LYS A 217 25.32 40.41 19.83
N GLN A 218 26.63 40.49 19.69
CA GLN A 218 27.48 41.65 20.02
C GLN A 218 27.91 42.18 18.64
N GLY A 219 27.64 43.40 18.19
CA GLY A 219 27.82 44.68 18.85
C GLY A 219 29.07 45.32 18.24
N GLU A 220 28.93 45.93 17.06
CA GLU A 220 29.96 46.80 16.46
C GLU A 220 30.26 47.99 17.39
N PRO A 221 31.50 48.48 17.38
CA PRO A 221 31.74 49.91 17.44
C PRO A 221 32.42 50.42 16.17
N GLN A 222 32.01 51.62 15.82
CA GLN A 222 32.36 52.42 14.66
C GLN A 222 33.71 53.13 14.85
N ASP A 223 34.25 53.59 13.71
CA ASP A 223 35.58 54.14 13.44
C ASP A 223 35.98 55.39 14.23
N ASP A 224 37.29 55.59 14.42
CA ASP A 224 37.91 56.93 14.51
C ASP A 224 39.37 56.89 14.02
N ALA A 225 39.73 57.91 13.23
CA ALA A 225 41.00 58.11 12.55
C ALA A 225 42.08 58.78 13.43
N SER A 226 43.37 58.54 13.18
CA SER A 226 44.40 59.60 13.05
C SER A 226 45.80 59.04 12.71
N GLN A 227 46.37 59.58 11.63
CA GLN A 227 47.75 60.09 11.43
C GLN A 227 49.01 59.26 11.76
N GLY A 228 49.97 59.30 10.82
CA GLY A 228 51.39 59.48 11.15
C GLY A 228 52.38 58.66 10.32
N GLU A 229 53.20 59.36 9.53
CA GLU A 229 54.44 58.91 8.87
C GLU A 229 55.40 58.11 9.78
N GLU A 230 56.16 57.17 9.21
CA GLU A 230 57.63 57.28 9.04
C GLU A 230 58.25 56.01 8.41
N ASP A 231 59.34 56.25 7.68
CA ASP A 231 60.15 55.35 6.85
C ASP A 231 60.79 54.15 7.58
N LEU A 232 61.16 53.10 6.82
CA LEU A 232 62.54 52.58 6.69
C LEU A 232 62.58 51.17 6.08
N ASP A 233 63.09 51.13 4.85
CA ASP A 233 64.24 50.33 4.38
C ASP A 233 64.48 48.90 4.93
N THR A 234 64.60 47.94 4.02
CA THR A 234 65.80 47.10 3.80
C THR A 234 65.50 45.75 3.14
N THR A 235 66.29 45.51 2.10
CA THR A 235 66.50 44.33 1.27
C THR A 235 66.88 43.03 1.98
N GLY A 236 66.63 41.91 1.30
CA GLY A 236 67.36 40.63 1.45
C GLY A 236 66.45 39.49 1.92
N THR A 237 66.38 38.32 1.29
CA THR A 237 67.16 37.67 0.23
C THR A 237 66.30 36.55 -0.34
#